data_AF-A0A2L2YT99-F1
#
_entry.id   AF-A0A2L2YT99-F1
#
_cell.length_a   1.000
_cell.length_b   1.000
_cell.length_c   1.000
_cell.angle_alpha   90.00
_cell.angle_beta   90.00
_cell.angle_gamma   90.00
#
_symmetry.space_group_name_H-M   'P 1'
#
loop_
_entity.id
_entity.type
_entity.pdbx_description
1 polymer ?
#
loop_
_entity_poly.entity_id
_entity_poly.type
_entity_poly.pdbx_seq_one_letter_code
_entity_poly.pdbx_strand_id
1 'polypeptide(L)'
;KILAMRPTEDEKAKISEAQMASPDVPLGTAEQFLLTLSSISELEARLRLWAFRIDYESLEKEVAEPLMDLKQAIKEIESSDTLRVILSTLRSVGNFLNGVEIKGFHIEYLSKVPEVKDTVQKHTLL
;
A
#
# COMPACT_ATOMS: atom_id res chain seq x y z
N LYS A 1 -17.25 -2.86 14.19
CA LYS A 1 -18.16 -3.69 15.04
C LYS A 1 -19.58 -3.11 15.15
N ILE A 2 -19.77 -1.81 15.42
CA ILE A 2 -21.12 -1.20 15.53
C ILE A 2 -21.93 -1.29 14.23
N LEU A 3 -21.30 -1.18 13.05
CA LEU A 3 -21.97 -1.38 11.75
C LEU A 3 -22.68 -2.74 11.61
N ALA A 4 -22.20 -3.78 12.32
CA ALA A 4 -22.81 -5.12 12.29
C ALA A 4 -23.96 -5.28 13.30
N MET A 5 -24.19 -4.30 14.17
CA MET A 5 -25.23 -4.31 15.22
C MET A 5 -26.43 -3.44 14.83
N ARG A 6 -26.63 -3.19 13.52
CA ARG A 6 -27.70 -2.33 13.02
C ARG A 6 -29.04 -3.04 13.19
N PRO A 7 -30.01 -2.46 13.92
CA PRO A 7 -31.35 -3.04 13.99
C PRO A 7 -32.01 -3.00 12.61
N THR A 8 -32.65 -4.11 12.26
CA THR A 8 -33.53 -4.20 11.10
C THR A 8 -34.82 -3.39 11.34
N GLU A 9 -35.51 -3.02 10.27
CA GLU A 9 -36.79 -2.31 10.39
C GLU A 9 -37.85 -3.15 11.13
N ASP A 10 -37.82 -4.47 10.95
CA ASP A 10 -38.68 -5.41 11.67
C ASP A 10 -38.39 -5.42 13.19
N GLU A 11 -37.12 -5.42 13.59
CA GLU A 11 -36.73 -5.34 15.01
C GLU A 11 -37.16 -4.00 15.62
N LYS A 12 -36.98 -2.88 14.90
CA LYS A 12 -37.43 -1.55 15.37
C LYS A 12 -38.94 -1.50 15.56
N ALA A 13 -39.70 -2.06 14.61
CA ALA A 13 -41.15 -2.09 14.67
C ALA A 13 -41.63 -2.90 15.87
N LYS A 14 -41.10 -4.11 16.07
CA LYS A 14 -41.46 -4.99 17.19
C LYS A 14 -41.16 -4.38 18.56
N ILE A 15 -39.99 -3.77 18.70
CA ILE A 15 -39.62 -3.10 19.97
C ILE A 15 -40.56 -1.91 20.24
N SER A 16 -40.89 -1.13 19.21
CA SER A 16 -41.80 0.02 19.33
C SER A 16 -43.23 -0.42 19.67
N GLU A 17 -43.75 -1.46 19.02
CA GLU A 17 -45.07 -2.04 19.29
C GLU A 17 -45.18 -2.60 20.71
N ALA A 18 -44.16 -3.34 21.17
CA ALA A 18 -44.12 -3.88 22.53
C ALA A 18 -44.13 -2.77 23.58
N GLN A 19 -43.40 -1.68 23.34
CA GLN A 19 -43.36 -0.52 24.22
C GLN A 19 -44.70 0.24 24.27
N MET A 20 -45.40 0.36 23.12
CA MET A 20 -46.74 0.97 23.08
C MET A 20 -47.80 0.09 23.75
N ALA A 21 -47.70 -1.23 23.61
CA ALA A 21 -48.64 -2.18 24.19
C ALA A 21 -48.50 -2.30 25.71
N SER A 22 -47.29 -2.11 26.25
CA SER A 22 -47.01 -2.21 27.69
C SER A 22 -46.13 -1.04 28.18
N PRO A 23 -46.68 0.18 28.32
CA PRO A 23 -45.90 1.38 28.65
C PRO A 23 -45.21 1.32 30.03
N ASP A 24 -45.79 0.56 30.96
CA ASP A 24 -45.29 0.41 32.33
C ASP A 24 -44.14 -0.61 32.45
N VAL A 25 -43.86 -1.37 31.39
CA VAL A 25 -42.80 -2.38 31.35
C VAL A 25 -41.57 -1.77 30.67
N PRO A 26 -40.43 -1.63 31.38
CA PRO A 26 -39.23 -1.05 30.79
C PRO A 26 -38.59 -2.01 29.78
N LEU A 27 -38.09 -1.44 28.68
CA LEU A 27 -37.28 -2.16 27.69
C LEU A 27 -35.97 -2.68 28.31
N GLY A 28 -35.51 -3.84 27.85
CA GLY A 28 -34.20 -4.38 28.19
C GLY A 28 -33.05 -3.53 27.63
N THR A 29 -31.86 -3.69 28.19
CA THR A 29 -30.67 -2.90 27.80
C THR A 29 -30.30 -3.04 26.31
N ALA A 30 -30.49 -4.23 25.73
CA ALA A 30 -30.28 -4.47 24.30
C ALA A 30 -31.31 -3.73 23.42
N GLU A 31 -32.57 -3.72 23.82
CA GLU A 31 -33.65 -3.04 23.08
C GLU A 31 -33.47 -1.53 23.12
N GLN A 32 -33.14 -0.99 24.30
CA GLN A 32 -32.78 0.42 24.47
C GLN A 32 -31.57 0.81 23.61
N PHE A 33 -30.56 -0.05 23.53
CA PHE A 33 -29.39 0.17 22.67
C PHE A 33 -29.75 0.21 21.19
N LEU A 34 -30.58 -0.72 20.70
CA LEU A 34 -31.04 -0.73 19.31
C LEU A 34 -31.90 0.50 18.96
N LEU A 35 -32.82 0.90 19.84
CA LEU A 35 -33.59 2.12 19.64
C LEU A 35 -32.70 3.37 19.64
N THR A 36 -31.72 3.43 20.54
CA THR A 36 -30.75 4.54 20.59
C THR A 36 -29.92 4.61 19.32
N LEU A 37 -29.46 3.48 18.77
CA LEU A 37 -28.78 3.46 17.48
C LEU A 37 -29.71 3.93 16.34
N SER A 38 -30.99 3.51 16.37
CA SER A 38 -31.95 3.86 15.32
C SER A 38 -32.33 5.34 15.29
N SER A 39 -32.23 6.05 16.41
CA SER A 39 -32.54 7.49 16.48
C SER A 39 -31.47 8.38 15.87
N ILE A 40 -30.28 7.84 15.59
CA ILE A 40 -29.18 8.58 14.99
C ILE A 40 -29.39 8.69 13.48
N SER A 41 -29.66 9.90 13.01
CA SER A 41 -29.75 10.21 11.57
C SER A 41 -28.50 9.78 10.80
N GLU A 42 -28.70 9.10 9.67
CA GLU A 42 -27.62 8.69 8.76
C GLU A 42 -26.47 7.94 9.45
N LEU A 43 -26.79 7.15 10.49
CA LEU A 43 -25.79 6.46 11.31
C LEU A 43 -24.78 5.68 10.46
N GLU A 44 -25.23 4.97 9.44
CA GLU A 44 -24.36 4.16 8.58
C GLU A 44 -23.34 5.02 7.83
N ALA A 45 -23.78 6.11 7.19
CA ALA A 45 -22.89 7.02 6.49
C ALA A 45 -21.86 7.64 7.44
N ARG A 46 -22.29 8.06 8.63
CA ARG A 46 -21.41 8.61 9.67
C ARG A 46 -20.37 7.60 10.16
N LEU A 47 -20.78 6.37 10.45
CA LEU A 47 -19.86 5.31 10.90
C LEU A 47 -18.85 4.93 9.82
N ARG A 48 -19.26 4.89 8.55
CA ARG A 48 -18.34 4.67 7.42
C ARG A 48 -17.34 5.81 7.29
N LEU A 49 -17.78 7.06 7.41
CA LEU A 49 -16.90 8.23 7.39
C LEU A 49 -15.91 8.23 8.56
N TRP A 50 -16.35 7.84 9.75
CA TRP A 50 -15.47 7.74 10.92
C TRP A 50 -14.44 6.63 10.76
N ALA A 51 -14.85 5.44 10.29
CA ALA A 51 -13.92 4.36 9.98
C ALA A 51 -12.87 4.82 8.96
N PHE A 52 -13.33 5.42 7.85
CA PHE A 52 -12.43 6.02 6.85
C PHE A 52 -11.48 7.05 7.48
N ARG A 53 -11.99 7.98 8.30
CA ARG A 53 -11.17 9.03 8.91
C ARG A 53 -10.11 8.47 9.86
N ILE A 54 -10.44 7.42 10.61
CA ILE A 54 -9.50 6.74 11.53
C ILE A 54 -8.38 6.08 10.74
N ASP A 55 -8.72 5.40 9.63
CA ASP A 55 -7.75 4.62 8.86
C ASP A 55 -6.98 5.47 7.83
N TYR A 56 -7.49 6.65 7.47
CA TYR A 56 -6.99 7.47 6.36
C TYR A 56 -5.50 7.78 6.47
N GLU A 57 -5.03 8.27 7.62
CA GLU A 57 -3.63 8.69 7.76
C GLU A 57 -2.65 7.51 7.70
N SER A 58 -3.08 6.32 8.12
CA SER A 58 -2.26 5.11 7.97
C SER A 58 -2.22 4.65 6.53
N LEU A 59 -3.39 4.53 5.89
CA LEU A 59 -3.52 4.10 4.50
C LEU A 59 -2.82 5.04 3.52
N GLU A 60 -2.89 6.34 3.77
CA GLU A 60 -2.21 7.34 2.94
C GLU A 60 -0.69 7.16 3.02
N LYS A 61 -0.12 7.01 4.22
CA LYS A 61 1.32 6.80 4.40
C LYS A 61 1.80 5.48 3.81
N GLU A 62 1.06 4.40 4.01
CA GLU A 62 1.36 3.07 3.45
C GLU A 62 1.48 3.09 1.92
N VAL A 63 0.81 4.03 1.25
CA VAL A 63 0.90 4.21 -0.21
C VAL A 63 1.92 5.28 -0.58
N ALA A 64 1.96 6.40 0.14
CA ALA A 64 2.77 7.56 -0.22
C ALA A 64 4.27 7.31 0.01
N GLU A 65 4.65 6.65 1.10
CA GLU A 65 6.06 6.42 1.45
C GLU A 65 6.76 5.53 0.40
N PRO A 66 6.24 4.35 -0.01
CA PRO A 66 6.88 3.54 -1.05
C PRO A 66 6.99 4.25 -2.41
N LEU A 67 6.02 5.08 -2.76
CA LEU A 67 6.05 5.87 -3.99
C LEU A 67 7.13 6.96 -3.93
N MET A 68 7.30 7.59 -2.78
CA MET A 68 8.35 8.58 -2.55
C MET A 68 9.73 7.92 -2.60
N ASP A 69 9.90 6.77 -1.95
CA ASP A 69 11.15 6.01 -1.97
C ASP A 69 11.51 5.58 -3.40
N LEU A 70 10.55 5.07 -4.17
CA LEU A 70 10.75 4.71 -5.57
C LEU A 70 11.16 5.93 -6.41
N LYS A 71 10.45 7.05 -6.26
CA LYS A 71 10.76 8.30 -6.96
C LYS A 71 12.17 8.78 -6.65
N GLN A 72 12.55 8.72 -5.38
CA GLN A 72 13.86 9.15 -4.91
C GLN A 72 14.96 8.23 -5.46
N ALA A 73 14.76 6.91 -5.41
CA ALA A 73 15.69 5.94 -5.98
C ALA A 73 15.91 6.14 -7.48
N ILE A 74 14.84 6.37 -8.25
CA ILE A 74 14.95 6.69 -9.69
C ILE A 74 15.81 7.94 -9.90
N LYS A 75 15.54 9.01 -9.14
CA LYS A 75 16.29 10.27 -9.25
C LYS A 75 17.77 10.08 -8.91
N GLU A 76 18.08 9.29 -7.89
CA GLU A 76 19.46 8.98 -7.50
C GLU A 76 20.19 8.19 -8.58
N ILE A 77 19.53 7.20 -9.19
CA ILE A 77 20.09 6.43 -10.31
C ILE A 77 20.35 7.33 -11.52
N GLU A 78 19.38 8.17 -11.90
CA GLU A 78 19.47 9.05 -13.08
C GLU A 78 20.55 10.13 -12.94
N SER A 79 20.72 10.67 -11.72
CA SER A 79 21.67 11.75 -11.43
C SER A 79 23.07 11.26 -11.02
N SER A 80 23.28 9.95 -10.89
CA SER A 80 24.58 9.39 -10.49
C SER A 80 25.60 9.43 -11.63
N ASP A 81 26.49 10.42 -11.59
CA ASP A 81 27.63 10.49 -12.51
C ASP A 81 28.59 9.30 -12.34
N THR A 82 28.77 8.82 -11.11
CA THR A 82 29.57 7.62 -10.82
C THR A 82 29.00 6.40 -11.54
N LEU A 83 27.68 6.18 -11.47
CA LEU A 83 27.05 5.06 -12.18
C LEU A 83 27.21 5.20 -13.69
N ARG A 84 27.06 6.41 -14.24
CA ARG A 84 27.28 6.70 -15.66
C ARG A 84 28.70 6.34 -16.11
N VAL A 85 29.71 6.69 -15.31
CA VAL A 85 31.12 6.38 -15.58
C VAL A 85 31.36 4.87 -15.54
N ILE A 86 30.83 4.17 -14.54
CA ILE A 86 30.94 2.70 -14.42
C ILE A 86 30.33 2.01 -15.66
N LEU A 87 29.10 2.35 -16.01
CA LEU A 87 28.42 1.76 -17.17
C LEU A 87 29.16 2.06 -18.49
N SER A 88 29.67 3.28 -18.65
CA SER A 88 30.43 3.67 -19.85
C SER A 88 31.77 2.94 -19.96
N THR A 89 32.43 2.71 -18.81
CA THR A 89 33.69 1.98 -18.73
C THR A 89 33.48 0.52 -19.08
N LEU A 90 32.48 -0.12 -18.46
CA LEU A 90 32.13 -1.51 -18.73
C LEU A 90 31.77 -1.73 -20.20
N ARG A 91 30.97 -0.82 -20.79
CA ARG A 91 30.67 -0.83 -22.23
C ARG A 91 31.94 -0.75 -23.07
N SER A 92 32.86 0.15 -22.73
CA SER A 92 34.08 0.37 -23.52
C SER A 92 35.01 -0.83 -23.46
N VAL A 93 35.16 -1.44 -22.29
CA VAL A 93 35.94 -2.67 -22.11
C VAL A 93 35.27 -3.84 -22.83
N GLY A 94 33.95 -3.99 -22.73
CA GLY A 94 33.19 -5.00 -23.47
C GLY A 94 33.33 -4.86 -24.99
N ASN A 95 33.28 -3.64 -25.53
CA ASN A 95 33.50 -3.38 -26.94
C ASN A 95 34.92 -3.77 -27.38
N PHE A 96 35.91 -3.41 -26.56
CA PHE A 96 37.31 -3.76 -26.83
C PHE A 96 37.52 -5.28 -26.86
N LEU A 97 37.01 -6.00 -25.85
CA LEU A 97 37.18 -7.44 -25.74
C LEU A 97 36.43 -8.23 -26.81
N ASN A 98 35.23 -7.79 -27.18
CA ASN A 98 34.40 -8.49 -28.16
C ASN A 98 34.69 -8.07 -29.62
N GLY A 99 35.43 -6.99 -29.84
CA GLY A 99 35.69 -6.44 -31.18
C GLY A 99 34.43 -5.93 -31.88
N VAL A 100 33.34 -5.69 -31.14
CA VAL A 100 32.06 -5.21 -31.65
C VAL A 100 31.68 -3.93 -30.92
N GLU A 101 31.31 -2.90 -31.68
CA GLU A 101 30.82 -1.66 -31.11
C GLU A 101 29.32 -1.72 -30.81
N ILE A 102 28.96 -1.73 -29.53
CA ILE A 102 27.57 -1.58 -29.07
C ILE A 102 27.34 -0.25 -28.35
N LYS A 103 26.09 0.22 -28.39
CA LYS A 103 25.67 1.50 -27.78
C LYS A 103 25.24 1.37 -26.32
N GLY A 104 24.95 0.16 -25.86
CA GLY A 104 24.51 -0.12 -24.49
C GLY A 104 24.29 -1.62 -24.28
N PHE A 105 24.00 -2.00 -23.04
CA PHE A 105 23.75 -3.38 -22.64
C PHE A 105 22.61 -3.43 -21.61
N HIS A 106 22.02 -4.60 -21.44
CA HIS A 106 20.98 -4.85 -20.45
C HIS A 106 21.55 -4.76 -19.02
N ILE A 107 20.89 -4.02 -18.12
CA ILE A 107 21.42 -3.74 -16.78
C ILE A 107 21.65 -5.02 -15.96
N GLU A 108 20.89 -6.07 -16.22
CA GLU A 108 21.03 -7.40 -15.62
C GLU A 108 22.41 -8.01 -15.87
N TYR A 109 23.12 -7.57 -16.92
CA TYR A 109 24.48 -8.01 -17.21
C TYR A 109 25.46 -7.65 -16.09
N LEU A 110 25.19 -6.60 -15.30
CA LEU A 110 26.02 -6.24 -14.14
C LEU A 110 26.20 -7.42 -13.17
N SER A 111 25.18 -8.26 -13.01
CA SER A 111 25.25 -9.45 -12.16
C SER A 111 26.26 -10.51 -12.65
N LYS A 112 26.56 -10.51 -13.96
CA LYS A 112 27.47 -11.46 -14.61
C LYS A 112 28.91 -10.96 -14.69
N VAL A 113 29.16 -9.68 -14.46
CA VAL A 113 30.51 -9.07 -14.53
C VAL A 113 31.52 -9.80 -13.63
N PRO A 114 31.20 -10.19 -12.38
CA PRO A 114 32.12 -10.96 -11.53
C PRO A 114 32.49 -12.34 -12.10
N GLU A 115 31.70 -12.88 -13.01
CA GLU A 115 31.95 -14.20 -13.61
C GLU A 115 32.90 -14.10 -14.82
N VAL A 116 33.06 -12.91 -15.41
CA VAL A 116 33.93 -12.72 -16.56
C VAL A 116 35.37 -12.61 -16.06
N LYS A 117 36.20 -13.58 -16.48
CA LYS A 117 37.58 -13.72 -16.02
C LYS A 117 38.58 -13.57 -17.16
N ASP A 118 39.74 -13.02 -16.85
CA ASP A 118 40.89 -13.08 -17.74
C ASP A 118 41.27 -14.54 -18.06
N THR A 119 41.78 -14.76 -19.27
CA THR A 119 42.15 -16.09 -19.74
C THR A 119 43.44 -16.60 -19.10
N VAL A 120 44.33 -15.70 -18.66
CA VAL A 120 45.67 -16.02 -18.14
C VAL A 120 45.66 -16.16 -16.61
N GLN A 121 45.30 -15.09 -15.89
CA GLN A 121 45.37 -15.03 -14.43
C GLN A 121 44.05 -15.38 -13.74
N LYS A 122 42.95 -15.53 -14.50
CA LYS A 122 41.59 -15.79 -13.99
C LYS A 122 41.05 -14.72 -13.04
N HIS A 123 41.62 -13.51 -13.05
CA HIS A 123 41.07 -12.35 -12.34
C HIS A 123 39.75 -11.89 -12.97
N THR A 124 38.83 -11.41 -12.15
CA THR A 124 37.52 -10.91 -12.57
C THR A 124 37.63 -9.53 -13.20
N LEU A 125 36.64 -9.18 -14.03
CA LEU A 125 36.47 -7.83 -14.56
C LEU A 125 35.95 -6.82 -13.53
N LEU A 126 35.46 -7.31 -12.40
CA LEU A 126 35.09 -6.54 -11.21
C LEU A 126 36.31 -6.31 -10.32
#